data_AF-A0A838GJW8-F1
#
_entry.id   AF-A0A838GJW8-F1
#
_cell.length_a   1.000
_cell.length_b   1.000
_cell.length_c   1.000
_cell.angle_alpha   90.00
_cell.angle_beta   90.00
_cell.angle_gamma   90.00
#
_symmetry.space_group_name_H-M   'P 1'
#
loop_
_entity.id
_entity.type
_entity.pdbx_description
1 polymer ?
#
loop_
_entity_poly.entity_id
_entity_poly.type
_entity_poly.pdbx_seq_one_letter_code
_entity_poly.pdbx_strand_id
1 'polypeptide(L)' 'GVRYLGLCCGAAPHHIRSMAEALGRTPPASRYSEDMSRHAYFGTEPSLADHNIAYRQRL' A
#
# COMPACT_ATOMS: atom_id res chain seq x y z
N GLY A 1 -12.69 5.88 19.22
CA GLY A 1 -11.60 5.67 18.24
C GLY A 1 -11.01 6.99 17.80
N VAL A 2 -9.79 6.98 17.24
CA VAL A 2 -9.09 8.17 16.70
C VAL A 2 -9.85 8.73 15.50
N ARG A 3 -9.95 10.06 15.40
CA ARG A 3 -10.72 10.76 14.34
C ARG A 3 -9.87 11.66 13.45
N TYR A 4 -8.61 11.88 13.82
CA TYR A 4 -7.64 12.69 13.08
C TYR A 4 -6.35 11.89 12.94
N LEU A 5 -6.06 11.45 11.71
CA LEU A 5 -4.93 10.59 11.38
C LEU A 5 -4.02 11.36 10.44
N GLY A 6 -2.74 11.39 10.77
CA GLY A 6 -1.71 12.09 10.00
C GLY A 6 -0.37 11.40 10.15
N LEU A 7 0.61 11.93 9.43
CA LEU A 7 1.97 11.43 9.39
C LEU A 7 2.90 12.59 9.75
N CYS A 8 4.03 12.29 10.38
CA CYS A 8 5.04 13.30 10.75
C CYS A 8 6.18 13.29 9.72
N CYS A 9 7.42 13.25 10.18
CA CYS A 9 8.60 13.14 9.32
C CYS A 9 8.53 11.90 8.41
N GLY A 10 8.85 12.08 7.13
CA GLY A 10 8.75 11.01 6.12
C GLY A 10 7.35 10.87 5.50
N ALA A 11 6.41 11.77 5.80
CA ALA A 11 5.12 11.82 5.12
C ALA A 11 5.30 12.02 3.60
N ALA A 12 5.02 10.98 2.83
CA ALA A 12 4.98 11.02 1.39
C ALA A 12 3.52 10.93 0.89
N PRO A 13 3.21 11.47 -0.30
CA PRO A 13 1.83 11.50 -0.82
C PRO A 13 1.16 10.12 -0.87
N HIS A 14 1.92 9.08 -1.20
CA HIS A 14 1.40 7.71 -1.25
C HIS A 14 1.01 7.19 0.14
N HIS A 15 1.71 7.55 1.21
CA HIS A 15 1.32 7.16 2.58
C HIS A 15 -0.04 7.75 2.98
N ILE A 16 -0.26 9.05 2.72
CA ILE A 16 -1.54 9.70 3.04
C ILE A 16 -2.67 9.12 2.20
N ARG A 17 -2.41 8.85 0.91
CA ARG A 17 -3.38 8.20 0.02
C ARG A 17 -3.73 6.80 0.52
N SER A 18 -2.76 5.92 0.74
CA SER A 18 -2.99 4.55 1.22
C SER A 18 -3.71 4.54 2.57
N MET A 19 -3.38 5.46 3.49
CA MET A 19 -4.10 5.62 4.75
C MET A 19 -5.57 6.01 4.52
N ALA A 20 -5.85 6.98 3.64
CA ALA A 20 -7.21 7.39 3.33
C ALA A 20 -8.04 6.25 2.70
N GLU A 21 -7.44 5.50 1.79
CA GLU A 21 -8.07 4.34 1.13
C GLU A 21 -8.35 3.20 2.10
N ALA A 22 -7.41 2.89 3.01
CA ALA A 22 -7.62 1.90 4.07
C ALA A 22 -8.76 2.27 5.02
N LEU A 23 -9.06 3.57 5.17
CA LEU A 23 -10.20 4.07 5.92
C LEU A 23 -11.51 4.15 5.09
N GLY A 24 -11.51 3.60 3.87
CA GLY A 24 -12.67 3.56 2.98
C GLY A 24 -12.96 4.88 2.24
N ARG A 25 -11.98 5.78 2.12
CA ARG A 25 -12.11 7.04 1.37
C ARG A 25 -11.51 6.91 -0.03
N THR A 26 -11.96 7.76 -0.95
CA THR A 26 -11.45 7.82 -2.33
C THR A 26 -10.97 9.23 -2.66
N PRO A 27 -9.78 9.65 -2.20
CA PRO A 27 -9.23 10.97 -2.53
C PRO A 27 -8.92 11.11 -4.03
N PRO A 28 -8.79 12.34 -4.57
CA PRO A 28 -8.38 12.55 -5.96
C PRO A 28 -7.04 11.91 -6.35
N ALA A 29 -6.17 11.65 -5.36
CA ALA A 29 -4.90 10.96 -5.54
C ALA A 29 -5.04 9.45 -5.77
N SER A 30 -6.21 8.85 -5.52
CA SER A 30 -6.50 7.44 -5.81
C SER A 30 -6.37 7.06 -7.29
N ARG A 31 -6.34 8.06 -8.18
CA ARG A 31 -5.97 7.85 -9.60
C ARG A 31 -4.54 7.30 -9.79
N TYR A 32 -3.70 7.41 -8.76
CA TYR A 32 -2.33 6.93 -8.75
C TYR A 32 -2.15 5.71 -7.85
N SER A 33 -3.24 5.06 -7.43
CA SER A 33 -3.14 3.86 -6.60
C SER A 33 -2.45 2.74 -7.37
N GLU A 34 -1.60 2.04 -6.65
CA GLU A 34 -0.81 0.96 -7.17
C GLU A 34 -1.69 -0.25 -7.44
N ASP A 35 -1.35 -0.99 -8.49
CA ASP A 35 -1.91 -2.33 -8.69
C ASP A 35 -1.23 -3.30 -7.74
N MET A 36 -1.92 -3.64 -6.65
CA MET A 36 -1.40 -4.52 -5.62
C MET A 36 -1.16 -5.96 -6.11
N SER A 37 -1.78 -6.39 -7.23
CA SER A 37 -1.48 -7.70 -7.83
C SER A 37 -0.02 -7.81 -8.27
N ARG A 38 0.63 -6.66 -8.54
CA ARG A 38 2.03 -6.54 -8.96
C ARG A 38 2.99 -6.20 -7.82
N HIS A 39 2.50 -6.13 -6.58
CA HIS A 39 3.33 -5.79 -5.43
C HIS A 39 4.43 -6.86 -5.22
N ALA A 40 5.69 -6.44 -5.10
CA ALA A 40 6.83 -7.36 -5.10
C ALA A 40 6.74 -8.49 -4.05
N TYR A 41 6.17 -8.20 -2.87
CA TYR A 41 6.08 -9.14 -1.75
C TYR A 41 4.67 -9.69 -1.48
N PHE A 42 3.64 -8.99 -1.95
CA PHE A 42 2.23 -9.26 -1.59
C PHE A 42 1.32 -9.43 -2.80
N GLY A 43 1.89 -9.28 -4.00
CA GLY A 43 1.16 -9.47 -5.24
C GLY A 43 0.86 -10.92 -5.52
N THR A 44 0.03 -11.12 -6.54
CA THR A 44 -0.50 -12.42 -6.96
C THR A 44 -0.18 -12.73 -8.43
N GLU A 45 0.51 -11.82 -9.12
CA GLU A 45 0.92 -11.99 -10.51
C GLU A 45 1.90 -13.17 -10.67
N PRO A 46 1.69 -14.08 -11.64
CA PRO A 46 2.57 -15.25 -11.84
C PRO A 46 4.02 -14.89 -12.20
N SER A 47 4.27 -13.68 -12.71
CA SER A 47 5.61 -13.23 -13.08
C SER A 47 6.46 -12.76 -11.90
N LEU A 48 5.92 -12.73 -10.67
CA LEU A 48 6.65 -12.30 -9.49
C LEU A 48 7.72 -13.33 -9.10
N ALA A 49 8.88 -12.85 -8.67
CA ALA A 49 9.98 -13.75 -8.33
C ALA A 49 9.68 -14.53 -7.04
N ASP A 50 9.80 -15.86 -7.09
CA ASP A 50 9.48 -16.76 -5.98
C ASP A 50 10.20 -16.39 -4.68
N HIS A 51 11.45 -15.93 -4.75
CA HIS A 51 12.20 -15.53 -3.56
C HIS A 51 11.57 -14.32 -2.84
N ASN A 52 10.94 -13.40 -3.56
CA ASN A 52 10.26 -12.25 -2.96
C ASN A 52 8.95 -12.67 -2.31
N ILE A 53 8.19 -13.56 -2.95
CA ILE A 53 6.92 -14.07 -2.43
C ILE A 53 7.16 -14.98 -1.22
N ALA A 54 8.16 -15.85 -1.28
CA ALA A 54 8.55 -16.69 -0.15
C ALA A 54 9.01 -15.87 1.06
N TYR A 55 9.64 -14.71 0.84
CA TYR A 55 10.07 -13.82 1.93
C TYR A 55 8.91 -13.33 2.80
N ARG A 56 7.68 -13.22 2.25
CA ARG A 56 6.47 -12.86 3.00
C ARG A 56 6.26 -13.69 4.26
N GLN A 57 6.64 -14.97 4.26
CA GLN A 57 6.45 -15.85 5.42
C GLN A 57 7.33 -15.49 6.62
N ARG A 58 8.32 -14.62 6.42
CA ARG A 58 9.26 -14.16 7.45
C ARG A 58 8.96 -12.75 7.98
N LEU A 59 7.98 -12.05 7.38
CA LEU A 59 7.50 -10.74 7.80
C LEU A 59 6.38 -10.88 8.82
#